data_AF-A0A6B3RFG5-F1
#
_entry.id   AF-A0A6B3RFG5-F1
#
_cell.length_a   1.000
_cell.length_b   1.000
_cell.length_c   1.000
_cell.angle_alpha   90.00
_cell.angle_beta   90.00
_cell.angle_gamma   90.00
#
_symmetry.space_group_name_H-M   'P 1'
#
loop_
_entity.id
_entity.type
_entity.pdbx_description
1 polymer ?
#
loop_
_entity_poly.entity_id
_entity_poly.type
_entity_poly.pdbx_seq_one_letter_code
_entity_poly.pdbx_strand_id
1 'polypeptide(L)'
;MSARNSPVSYGKVARLFHWTTAALIFLAFPLGVIANRLPYDTAEALARKAQLFSIHKTLGVLVFFVAIGRILWALTQPHPVPLHPQRRAEVWLASLVHWMLYISLVAVPLTGWVHHAAVTGFAPIWWPFGQTLPFVPQSESVAQAAGAAHWVFTKLMIVSILLHIAGALKHHLLDRDDTLRRMTRGTPAPATPTANRASRIPLLAALALFGLGAGVAALPRGEPLTSTPLATATATAPANGNWQVAEGTLAFSVAQMGQTVGGSFATWSADIRFDEVPTDGRHGQVTVTIDTASLTLGSVTQQAKSADFFDVATHPQAVFTADILPAAEGYEARGTLSLRGAEVPVSLPFTLAIDGDTATMEGQTTLDRRAFGMGQSYADESSVGFGVTVDVALTATRP
;
A
#
# COMPACT_ATOMS: atom_id res chain seq x y z
N MET A 1 -17.98 37.58 19.87
CA MET A 1 -18.53 36.19 19.88
C MET A 1 -17.68 35.31 20.78
N SER A 2 -18.32 34.49 21.61
CA SER A 2 -17.66 33.55 22.55
C SER A 2 -16.79 32.52 21.82
N ALA A 3 -15.68 32.11 22.45
CA ALA A 3 -14.86 31.00 22.00
C ALA A 3 -15.57 29.65 22.20
N ARG A 4 -16.29 29.50 23.31
CA ARG A 4 -17.02 28.28 23.73
C ARG A 4 -18.45 28.26 23.20
N ASN A 5 -19.02 27.06 23.11
CA ASN A 5 -20.44 26.90 22.80
C ASN A 5 -21.32 27.38 23.97
N SER A 6 -22.56 27.73 23.65
CA SER A 6 -23.65 27.88 24.61
C SER A 6 -24.76 26.89 24.29
N PRO A 7 -25.78 26.73 25.15
CA PRO A 7 -26.94 25.89 24.85
C PRO A 7 -27.67 26.25 23.55
N VAL A 8 -27.48 27.47 23.01
CA VAL A 8 -28.19 27.97 21.83
C VAL A 8 -27.27 28.28 20.63
N SER A 9 -25.95 28.40 20.81
CA SER A 9 -25.03 28.83 19.76
C SER A 9 -23.69 28.11 19.77
N TYR A 10 -23.09 27.93 18.58
CA TYR A 10 -21.73 27.44 18.41
C TYR A 10 -20.69 28.55 18.62
N GLY A 11 -19.69 28.26 19.46
CA GLY A 11 -18.55 29.13 19.70
C GLY A 11 -17.64 29.29 18.47
N LYS A 12 -16.76 30.29 18.48
CA LYS A 12 -15.80 30.51 17.40
C LYS A 12 -14.87 29.30 17.18
N VAL A 13 -14.44 28.63 18.25
CA VAL A 13 -13.49 27.50 18.16
C VAL A 13 -14.13 26.30 17.48
N ALA A 14 -15.37 25.95 17.82
CA ALA A 14 -16.11 24.87 17.17
C ALA A 14 -16.31 25.14 15.66
N ARG A 15 -16.63 26.38 15.30
CA ARG A 15 -16.77 26.80 13.90
C ARG A 15 -15.43 26.78 13.15
N LEU A 16 -14.35 27.24 13.78
CA LEU A 16 -13.01 27.16 13.20
C LEU A 16 -12.64 25.70 12.90
N PHE A 17 -12.77 24.81 13.88
CA PHE A 17 -12.53 23.38 13.66
C PHE A 17 -13.38 22.82 12.52
N HIS A 18 -14.68 23.17 12.47
CA HIS A 18 -15.58 22.72 11.41
C HIS A 18 -15.07 23.15 10.02
N TRP A 19 -14.84 24.45 9.81
CA TRP A 19 -14.48 24.99 8.49
C TRP A 19 -13.05 24.63 8.09
N THR A 20 -12.11 24.56 9.03
CA THR A 20 -10.75 24.04 8.77
C THR A 20 -10.81 22.57 8.36
N THR A 21 -11.58 21.74 9.07
CA THR A 21 -11.76 20.33 8.70
C THR A 21 -12.36 20.20 7.30
N ALA A 22 -13.40 20.98 6.99
CA ALA A 22 -14.03 20.97 5.67
C ALA A 22 -13.02 21.36 4.58
N ALA A 23 -12.31 22.48 4.74
CA ALA A 23 -11.31 22.94 3.78
C ALA A 23 -10.22 21.88 3.52
N LEU A 24 -9.68 21.27 4.58
CA LEU A 24 -8.67 20.23 4.44
C LEU A 24 -9.19 18.99 3.71
N ILE A 25 -10.43 18.56 3.96
CA ILE A 25 -11.04 17.44 3.25
C ILE A 25 -11.25 17.77 1.76
N PHE A 26 -11.75 18.98 1.46
CA PHE A 26 -11.94 19.43 0.08
C PHE A 26 -10.63 19.59 -0.70
N LEU A 27 -9.49 19.78 -0.02
CA LEU A 27 -8.16 19.75 -0.63
C LEU A 27 -7.62 18.32 -0.78
N ALA A 28 -7.67 17.52 0.29
CA ALA A 28 -7.09 16.18 0.31
C ALA A 28 -7.84 15.20 -0.59
N PHE A 29 -9.17 15.29 -0.66
CA PHE A 29 -9.99 14.31 -1.38
C PHE A 29 -9.72 14.31 -2.90
N PRO A 30 -9.76 15.45 -3.62
CA PRO A 30 -9.42 15.49 -5.05
C PRO A 30 -8.00 15.02 -5.32
N LEU A 31 -7.04 15.39 -4.48
CA LEU A 31 -5.64 14.95 -4.62
C LEU A 31 -5.53 13.43 -4.59
N GLY A 32 -6.22 12.75 -3.67
CA GLY A 32 -6.23 11.29 -3.61
C GLY A 32 -6.84 10.64 -4.85
N VAL A 33 -7.97 11.19 -5.34
CA VAL A 33 -8.62 10.68 -6.57
C VAL A 33 -7.74 10.89 -7.80
N ILE A 34 -7.13 12.07 -7.95
CA ILE A 34 -6.25 12.40 -9.07
C ILE A 34 -4.99 11.51 -9.02
N ALA A 35 -4.30 11.47 -7.88
CA ALA A 35 -3.08 10.68 -7.73
C ALA A 35 -3.31 9.19 -8.01
N ASN A 36 -4.44 8.63 -7.57
CA ASN A 36 -4.78 7.23 -7.83
C ASN A 36 -4.97 6.92 -9.33
N ARG A 37 -5.42 7.90 -10.12
CA ARG A 37 -5.67 7.75 -11.56
C ARG A 37 -4.47 8.13 -12.44
N LEU A 38 -3.44 8.74 -11.86
CA LEU A 38 -2.25 9.10 -12.63
C LEU A 38 -1.51 7.86 -13.12
N PRO A 39 -0.97 7.93 -14.35
CA PRO A 39 -0.10 6.90 -14.89
C PRO A 39 1.22 6.84 -14.11
N TYR A 40 1.97 5.77 -14.33
CA TYR A 40 3.23 5.45 -13.67
C TYR A 40 4.17 4.65 -14.59
N ASP A 41 3.92 4.77 -15.88
CA ASP A 41 4.64 4.14 -17.00
C ASP A 41 5.95 4.86 -17.33
N THR A 42 6.11 6.12 -16.91
CA THR A 42 7.34 6.90 -17.07
C THR A 42 7.84 7.43 -15.73
N ALA A 43 9.14 7.73 -15.61
CA ALA A 43 9.68 8.33 -14.39
C ALA A 43 9.03 9.68 -14.06
N GLU A 44 8.75 10.53 -15.05
CA GLU A 44 8.05 11.80 -14.84
C GLU A 44 6.64 11.56 -14.29
N ALA A 45 5.89 10.63 -14.89
CA ALA A 45 4.56 10.27 -14.41
C ALA A 45 4.59 9.70 -12.99
N LEU A 46 5.54 8.79 -12.70
CA LEU A 46 5.72 8.23 -11.36
C LEU A 46 6.09 9.30 -10.33
N ALA A 47 7.01 10.20 -10.66
CA ALA A 47 7.41 11.30 -9.78
C ALA A 47 6.23 12.23 -9.49
N ARG A 48 5.43 12.56 -10.51
CA ARG A 48 4.22 13.37 -10.34
C ARG A 48 3.18 12.66 -9.48
N LYS A 49 2.96 11.37 -9.70
CA LYS A 49 2.08 10.52 -8.89
C LYS A 49 2.52 10.48 -7.44
N ALA A 50 3.81 10.25 -7.20
CA ALA A 50 4.40 10.23 -5.87
C ALA A 50 4.24 11.58 -5.17
N GLN A 51 4.49 12.70 -5.87
CA GLN A 51 4.31 14.05 -5.32
C GLN A 51 2.86 14.30 -4.87
N LEU A 52 1.86 13.98 -5.70
CA LEU A 52 0.46 14.18 -5.31
C LEU A 52 0.05 13.28 -4.15
N PHE A 53 0.54 12.03 -4.10
CA PHE A 53 0.33 11.16 -2.96
C PHE A 53 1.00 11.69 -1.69
N SER A 54 2.22 12.23 -1.76
CA SER A 54 2.88 12.85 -0.62
C SER A 54 2.08 14.02 -0.05
N ILE A 55 1.56 14.90 -0.92
CA ILE A 55 0.69 16.00 -0.49
C ILE A 55 -0.60 15.45 0.14
N HIS A 56 -1.25 14.49 -0.51
CA HIS A 56 -2.48 13.85 0.00
C HIS A 56 -2.28 13.21 1.37
N LYS A 57 -1.23 12.39 1.55
CA LYS A 57 -0.92 11.72 2.82
C LYS A 57 -0.59 12.73 3.91
N THR A 58 0.22 13.75 3.60
CA THR A 58 0.59 14.81 4.54
C THR A 58 -0.64 15.59 5.03
N LEU A 59 -1.56 15.95 4.12
CA LEU A 59 -2.84 16.56 4.46
C LEU A 59 -3.76 15.59 5.22
N GLY A 60 -3.76 14.31 4.89
CA GLY A 60 -4.53 13.28 5.59
C GLY A 60 -4.13 13.13 7.05
N VAL A 61 -2.82 13.12 7.35
CA VAL A 61 -2.31 13.13 8.72
C VAL A 61 -2.69 14.43 9.45
N LEU A 62 -2.63 15.58 8.77
CA LEU A 62 -3.09 16.84 9.34
C LEU A 62 -4.60 16.81 9.67
N VAL A 63 -5.43 16.28 8.76
CA VAL A 63 -6.87 16.08 9.00
C VAL A 63 -7.08 15.19 10.23
N PHE A 64 -6.32 14.11 10.40
CA PHE A 64 -6.42 13.22 11.55
C PHE A 64 -6.22 13.99 12.87
N PHE A 65 -5.13 14.76 13.01
CA PHE A 65 -4.89 15.51 14.25
C PHE A 65 -5.89 16.65 14.47
N VAL A 66 -6.29 17.35 13.41
CA VAL A 66 -7.36 18.37 13.48
C VAL A 66 -8.69 17.73 13.91
N ALA A 67 -8.99 16.52 13.43
CA ALA A 67 -10.18 15.77 13.81
C ALA A 67 -10.15 15.34 15.28
N ILE A 68 -9.01 14.82 15.77
CA ILE A 68 -8.85 14.52 17.20
C ILE A 68 -9.06 15.78 18.04
N GLY A 69 -8.41 16.89 17.69
CA GLY A 69 -8.61 18.18 18.37
C GLY A 69 -10.07 18.64 18.36
N ARG A 70 -10.76 18.49 17.22
CA ARG A 70 -12.19 18.79 17.06
C ARG A 70 -13.06 17.92 17.96
N ILE A 71 -12.81 16.61 18.02
CA ILE A 71 -13.56 15.65 18.83
C ILE A 71 -13.35 15.94 20.32
N LEU A 72 -12.10 16.07 20.75
CA LEU A 72 -11.76 16.39 22.13
C LEU A 72 -12.38 17.72 22.56
N TRP A 73 -12.34 18.74 21.70
CA TRP A 73 -13.05 19.99 21.93
C TRP A 73 -14.55 19.74 22.10
N ALA A 74 -15.20 19.09 21.14
CA ALA A 74 -16.64 18.83 21.16
C ALA A 74 -17.12 18.08 22.41
N LEU A 75 -16.35 17.13 22.93
CA LEU A 75 -16.65 16.38 24.17
C LEU A 75 -16.74 17.28 25.41
N THR A 76 -16.04 18.43 25.42
CA THR A 76 -16.04 19.38 26.54
C THR A 76 -17.09 20.49 26.39
N GLN A 77 -17.78 20.57 25.26
CA GLN A 77 -18.68 21.68 24.96
C GLN A 77 -20.16 21.28 25.12
N PRO A 78 -21.03 22.21 25.58
CA PRO A 78 -22.47 21.99 25.45
C PRO A 78 -22.84 21.88 23.97
N HIS A 79 -23.71 20.93 23.65
CA HIS A 79 -24.25 20.79 22.29
C HIS A 79 -25.43 21.76 22.13
N PRO A 80 -25.37 22.74 21.20
CA PRO A 80 -26.48 23.66 20.98
C PRO A 80 -27.76 22.92 20.58
N VAL A 81 -28.91 23.38 21.08
CA VAL A 81 -30.22 22.77 20.79
C VAL A 81 -30.54 22.81 19.28
N PRO A 82 -31.26 21.81 18.73
CA PRO A 82 -31.73 21.86 17.35
C PRO A 82 -32.81 22.94 17.18
N LEU A 83 -32.93 23.51 15.97
CA LEU A 83 -33.95 24.52 15.66
C LEU A 83 -35.37 23.93 15.58
N HIS A 84 -35.47 22.66 15.19
CA HIS A 84 -36.75 21.97 15.00
C HIS A 84 -36.77 20.62 15.74
N PRO A 85 -36.73 20.61 17.09
CA PRO A 85 -36.71 19.38 17.90
C PRO A 85 -37.90 18.45 17.65
N GLN A 86 -39.04 19.00 17.24
CA GLN A 86 -40.26 18.27 16.89
C GLN A 86 -40.11 17.41 15.63
N ARG A 87 -39.18 17.72 14.72
CA ARG A 87 -38.94 16.95 13.49
C ARG A 87 -38.04 15.74 13.76
N ARG A 88 -38.55 14.78 14.52
CA ARG A 88 -37.78 13.66 15.10
C ARG A 88 -36.97 12.86 14.08
N ALA A 89 -37.52 12.60 12.89
CA ALA A 89 -36.82 11.88 11.82
C ALA A 89 -35.64 12.68 11.26
N GLU A 90 -35.82 13.98 11.00
CA GLU A 90 -34.74 14.87 10.54
C GLU A 90 -33.62 14.97 11.59
N VAL A 91 -33.98 15.13 12.87
CA VAL A 91 -33.02 15.19 13.98
C VAL A 91 -32.26 13.87 14.12
N TRP A 92 -32.94 12.73 13.97
CA TRP A 92 -32.29 11.41 13.99
C TRP A 92 -31.31 11.24 12.83
N LEU A 93 -31.73 11.58 11.60
CA LEU A 93 -30.89 11.46 10.40
C LEU A 93 -29.69 12.40 10.47
N ALA A 94 -29.88 13.65 10.91
CA ALA A 94 -28.79 14.60 11.12
C ALA A 94 -27.79 14.06 12.17
N SER A 95 -28.29 13.44 13.24
CA SER A 95 -27.44 12.81 14.25
C SER A 95 -26.66 11.62 13.69
N LEU A 96 -27.29 10.77 12.88
CA LEU A 96 -26.61 9.65 12.20
C LEU A 96 -25.50 10.16 11.28
N VAL A 97 -25.80 11.14 10.42
CA VAL A 97 -24.82 11.73 9.49
C VAL A 97 -23.66 12.37 10.25
N HIS A 98 -23.92 13.09 11.35
CA HIS A 98 -22.84 13.65 12.17
C HIS A 98 -21.95 12.56 12.78
N TRP A 99 -22.52 11.47 13.29
CA TRP A 99 -21.72 10.34 13.79
C TRP A 99 -20.92 9.65 12.70
N MET A 100 -21.52 9.40 11.54
CA MET A 100 -20.83 8.87 10.37
C MET A 100 -19.65 9.76 9.97
N LEU A 101 -19.83 11.08 9.96
CA LEU A 101 -18.74 12.02 9.71
C LEU A 101 -17.67 11.96 10.79
N TYR A 102 -18.02 12.00 12.09
CA TYR A 102 -17.03 11.91 13.17
C TYR A 102 -16.18 10.64 13.10
N ILE A 103 -16.80 9.48 12.82
CA ILE A 103 -16.08 8.22 12.61
C ILE A 103 -15.19 8.34 11.37
N SER A 104 -15.70 8.87 10.26
CA SER A 104 -14.94 9.05 9.01
C SER A 104 -13.69 9.91 9.19
N LEU A 105 -13.79 10.99 9.97
CA LEU A 105 -12.68 11.92 10.22
C LEU A 105 -11.46 11.25 10.87
N VAL A 106 -11.65 10.12 11.53
CA VAL A 106 -10.59 9.33 12.15
C VAL A 106 -10.27 8.10 11.31
N ALA A 107 -11.29 7.31 10.96
CA ALA A 107 -11.11 6.01 10.31
C ALA A 107 -10.49 6.10 8.91
N VAL A 108 -10.88 7.10 8.11
CA VAL A 108 -10.33 7.28 6.75
C VAL A 108 -8.84 7.60 6.79
N PRO A 109 -8.37 8.69 7.43
CA PRO A 109 -6.94 8.96 7.46
C PRO A 109 -6.14 7.91 8.25
N LEU A 110 -6.70 7.29 9.30
CA LEU A 110 -6.01 6.23 10.03
C LEU A 110 -5.75 5.00 9.15
N THR A 111 -6.75 4.52 8.41
CA THR A 111 -6.57 3.39 7.48
C THR A 111 -5.59 3.73 6.35
N GLY A 112 -5.60 4.97 5.85
CA GLY A 112 -4.60 5.43 4.87
C GLY A 112 -3.18 5.48 5.46
N TRP A 113 -3.05 5.87 6.72
CA TRP A 113 -1.76 5.91 7.43
C TRP A 113 -1.22 4.51 7.73
N VAL A 114 -2.09 3.58 8.15
CA VAL A 114 -1.73 2.16 8.32
C VAL A 114 -1.29 1.55 6.99
N HIS A 115 -2.00 1.85 5.88
CA HIS A 115 -1.58 1.42 4.55
C HIS A 115 -0.17 1.93 4.20
N HIS A 116 0.11 3.22 4.45
CA HIS A 116 1.44 3.78 4.22
C HIS A 116 2.53 3.14 5.07
N ALA A 117 2.27 2.91 6.36
CA ALA A 117 3.23 2.28 7.27
C ALA A 117 3.50 0.80 6.94
N ALA A 118 2.56 0.13 6.26
CA ALA A 118 2.66 -1.27 5.87
C ALA A 118 3.40 -1.49 4.53
N VAL A 119 3.73 -0.43 3.78
CA VAL A 119 4.46 -0.50 2.50
C VAL A 119 5.78 0.26 2.56
N THR A 120 6.75 -0.13 1.73
CA THR A 120 8.06 0.51 1.64
C THR A 120 8.13 1.53 0.49
N GLY A 121 8.91 2.60 0.68
CA GLY A 121 9.49 3.40 -0.40
C GLY A 121 8.60 4.39 -1.16
N PHE A 122 7.28 4.26 -1.19
CA PHE A 122 6.45 5.09 -2.09
C PHE A 122 5.82 6.33 -1.43
N ALA A 123 6.07 7.52 -2.01
CA ALA A 123 5.43 8.81 -1.69
C ALA A 123 5.46 9.16 -0.19
N PRO A 124 6.57 9.73 0.32
CA PRO A 124 6.76 9.95 1.76
C PRO A 124 5.78 11.00 2.31
N ILE A 125 5.44 10.88 3.58
CA ILE A 125 4.79 11.95 4.34
C ILE A 125 5.83 13.04 4.63
N TRP A 126 5.49 14.32 4.49
CA TRP A 126 6.46 15.42 4.71
C TRP A 126 6.51 15.95 6.15
N TRP A 127 5.87 15.25 7.07
CA TRP A 127 6.07 15.46 8.51
C TRP A 127 7.33 14.72 8.97
N PRO A 128 8.01 15.21 10.03
CA PRO A 128 9.17 14.54 10.62
C PRO A 128 8.82 13.23 11.34
N PHE A 129 7.55 12.81 11.31
CA PHE A 129 7.04 11.61 11.93
C PHE A 129 6.01 10.95 11.00
N GLY A 130 5.64 9.71 11.32
CA GLY A 130 4.53 9.01 10.67
C GLY A 130 4.88 8.25 9.40
N GLN A 131 6.16 8.05 9.06
CA GLN A 131 6.50 7.06 8.02
C GLN A 131 6.12 5.65 8.45
N THR A 132 6.38 5.33 9.72
CA THR A 132 6.01 4.06 10.36
C THR A 132 5.04 4.32 11.51
N LEU A 133 4.32 3.26 11.91
CA LEU A 133 3.46 3.26 13.07
C LEU A 133 3.87 2.12 14.00
N PRO A 134 3.94 2.33 15.33
CA PRO A 134 4.15 1.25 16.27
C PRO A 134 3.13 0.13 16.05
N PHE A 135 3.59 -1.13 16.10
CA PHE A 135 2.75 -2.33 15.95
C PHE A 135 2.09 -2.53 14.57
N VAL A 136 2.41 -1.71 13.56
CA VAL A 136 2.01 -1.95 12.18
C VAL A 136 3.19 -2.59 11.44
N PRO A 137 3.14 -3.91 11.17
CA PRO A 137 4.20 -4.57 10.44
C PRO A 137 4.17 -4.15 8.96
N GLN A 138 5.35 -4.13 8.34
CA GLN A 138 5.44 -4.09 6.89
C GLN A 138 4.98 -5.43 6.35
N SER A 139 3.80 -5.45 5.75
CA SER A 139 3.12 -6.66 5.31
C SER A 139 2.14 -6.32 4.20
N GLU A 140 2.21 -7.08 3.11
CA GLU A 140 1.31 -6.92 1.98
C GLU A 140 -0.16 -7.12 2.39
N SER A 141 -0.45 -8.12 3.23
CA SER A 141 -1.82 -8.37 3.69
C SER A 141 -2.38 -7.20 4.51
N VAL A 142 -1.56 -6.59 5.36
CA VAL A 142 -1.93 -5.39 6.13
C VAL A 142 -2.14 -4.20 5.20
N ALA A 143 -1.21 -3.99 4.25
CA ALA A 143 -1.31 -2.91 3.28
C ALA A 143 -2.59 -3.02 2.43
N GLN A 144 -2.88 -4.21 1.90
CA GLN A 144 -4.08 -4.46 1.10
C GLN A 144 -5.36 -4.26 1.92
N ALA A 145 -5.44 -4.82 3.14
CA ALA A 145 -6.60 -4.66 4.02
C ALA A 145 -6.84 -3.19 4.38
N ALA A 146 -5.78 -2.46 4.76
CA ALA A 146 -5.86 -1.05 5.11
C ALA A 146 -6.25 -0.18 3.91
N GLY A 147 -5.67 -0.44 2.72
CA GLY A 147 -6.03 0.24 1.48
C GLY A 147 -7.48 -0.03 1.06
N ALA A 148 -7.95 -1.27 1.21
CA ALA A 148 -9.34 -1.66 0.96
C ALA A 148 -10.31 -0.95 1.91
N ALA A 149 -9.99 -0.90 3.20
CA ALA A 149 -10.77 -0.21 4.20
C ALA A 149 -10.79 1.30 3.93
N HIS A 150 -9.65 1.90 3.60
CA HIS A 150 -9.55 3.32 3.24
C HIS A 150 -10.48 3.65 2.07
N TRP A 151 -10.49 2.82 1.02
CA TRP A 151 -11.39 3.01 -0.13
C TRP A 151 -12.86 2.95 0.26
N VAL A 152 -13.29 1.92 1.00
CA VAL A 152 -14.69 1.76 1.43
C VAL A 152 -15.12 2.88 2.37
N PHE A 153 -14.32 3.19 3.39
CA PHE A 153 -14.61 4.25 4.36
C PHE A 153 -14.67 5.63 3.70
N THR A 154 -13.88 5.86 2.65
CA THR A 154 -14.00 7.08 1.85
C THR A 154 -15.36 7.16 1.15
N LYS A 155 -15.94 6.05 0.66
CA LYS A 155 -17.31 6.06 0.09
C LYS A 155 -18.36 6.42 1.13
N LEU A 156 -18.26 5.83 2.33
CA LEU A 156 -19.14 6.18 3.46
C LEU A 156 -19.01 7.66 3.82
N MET A 157 -17.79 8.19 3.84
CA MET A 157 -17.54 9.61 4.10
C MET A 157 -18.15 10.50 3.02
N ILE A 158 -17.96 10.20 1.73
CA ILE A 158 -18.53 10.98 0.62
C ILE A 158 -20.06 11.03 0.72
N VAL A 159 -20.71 9.87 0.88
CA VAL A 159 -22.18 9.82 1.02
C VAL A 159 -22.64 10.67 2.21
N SER A 160 -21.92 10.59 3.34
CA SER A 160 -22.22 11.38 4.53
C SER A 160 -22.02 12.88 4.31
N ILE A 161 -20.96 13.30 3.59
CA ILE A 161 -20.70 14.70 3.23
C ILE A 161 -21.81 15.23 2.33
N LEU A 162 -22.21 14.45 1.30
CA LEU A 162 -23.28 14.83 0.39
C LEU A 162 -24.60 15.00 1.13
N LEU A 163 -24.97 14.05 2.00
CA LEU A 163 -26.18 14.15 2.83
C LEU A 163 -26.11 15.35 3.79
N HIS A 164 -24.94 15.62 4.39
CA HIS A 164 -24.73 16.75 5.27
C HIS A 164 -24.93 18.09 4.55
N ILE A 165 -24.30 18.26 3.39
CA ILE A 165 -24.43 19.46 2.57
C ILE A 165 -25.86 19.62 2.06
N ALA A 166 -26.48 18.54 1.56
CA ALA A 166 -27.86 18.55 1.11
C ALA A 166 -28.81 18.96 2.24
N GLY A 167 -28.61 18.45 3.45
CA GLY A 167 -29.36 18.87 4.64
C GLY A 167 -29.18 20.36 4.94
N ALA A 168 -27.94 20.85 5.00
CA ALA A 168 -27.66 22.26 5.25
C ALA A 168 -28.26 23.20 4.19
N LEU A 169 -28.21 22.80 2.91
CA LEU A 169 -28.81 23.54 1.80
C LEU A 169 -30.34 23.47 1.84
N LYS A 170 -30.93 22.32 2.16
CA LYS A 170 -32.38 22.18 2.34
C LYS A 170 -32.90 23.11 3.43
N HIS A 171 -32.23 23.12 4.57
CA HIS A 171 -32.54 24.03 5.68
C HIS A 171 -32.38 25.51 5.29
N HIS A 172 -31.34 25.84 4.53
CA HIS A 172 -31.06 27.22 4.13
C HIS A 172 -31.99 27.74 3.02
N LEU A 173 -32.28 26.93 2.01
CA LEU A 173 -32.97 27.33 0.77
C LEU A 173 -34.47 27.04 0.81
N LEU A 174 -34.88 25.89 1.37
CA LEU A 174 -36.29 25.49 1.45
C LEU A 174 -36.92 25.88 2.78
N ASP A 175 -36.36 25.44 3.91
CA ASP A 175 -36.89 25.80 5.24
C ASP A 175 -36.61 27.27 5.61
N ARG A 176 -35.61 27.90 4.95
CA ARG A 176 -35.14 29.26 5.19
C ARG A 176 -34.78 29.54 6.65
N ASP A 177 -34.23 28.54 7.33
CA ASP A 177 -33.83 28.65 8.73
C ASP A 177 -32.34 29.01 8.91
N ASP A 178 -31.96 29.22 10.17
CA ASP A 178 -30.61 29.63 10.54
C ASP A 178 -29.59 28.49 10.60
N THR A 179 -29.90 27.24 10.28
CA THR A 179 -29.01 26.07 10.48
C THR A 179 -27.59 26.30 9.96
N LEU A 180 -27.43 26.80 8.73
CA LEU A 180 -26.14 27.15 8.15
C LEU A 180 -25.52 28.41 8.79
N ARG A 181 -26.35 29.41 9.12
CA ARG A 181 -25.94 30.67 9.78
C ARG A 181 -25.40 30.42 11.19
N ARG A 182 -25.87 29.38 11.88
CA ARG A 182 -25.34 28.92 13.17
C ARG A 182 -23.89 28.43 13.05
N MET A 183 -23.52 27.76 11.96
CA MET A 183 -22.15 27.26 11.76
C MET A 183 -21.22 28.28 11.09
N THR A 184 -21.75 29.22 10.29
CA THR A 184 -20.93 30.30 9.70
C THR A 184 -20.76 31.48 10.66
N ARG A 185 -21.87 32.03 11.17
CA ARG A 185 -21.91 33.25 11.99
C ARG A 185 -22.12 32.99 13.47
N GLY A 186 -22.51 31.79 13.89
CA GLY A 186 -22.79 31.53 15.31
C GLY A 186 -24.10 32.17 15.76
N THR A 187 -25.06 32.33 14.85
CA THR A 187 -26.43 32.77 15.19
C THR A 187 -26.99 31.90 16.33
N PRO A 188 -27.59 32.47 17.37
CA PRO A 188 -28.23 31.68 18.43
C PRO A 188 -29.56 31.09 17.97
N ALA A 189 -29.93 29.92 18.50
CA ALA A 189 -31.28 29.39 18.37
C ALA A 189 -32.28 30.26 19.17
N PRO A 190 -33.51 30.47 18.67
CA PRO A 190 -34.52 31.31 19.32
C PRO A 190 -35.17 30.69 20.56
N ALA A 191 -34.93 29.40 20.86
CA ALA A 191 -35.71 28.63 21.83
C ALA A 191 -35.03 28.44 23.21
N THR A 192 -35.87 28.39 24.25
CA THR A 192 -35.57 27.91 25.61
C THR A 192 -35.21 26.42 25.56
N PRO A 193 -34.14 25.95 26.24
CA PRO A 193 -33.68 24.56 26.11
C PRO A 193 -34.74 23.56 26.59
N THR A 194 -35.40 22.85 25.69
CA THR A 194 -36.13 21.62 26.04
C THR A 194 -35.11 20.50 26.20
N ALA A 195 -35.06 19.85 27.37
CA ALA A 195 -34.16 18.73 27.63
C ALA A 195 -34.42 17.60 26.62
N ASN A 196 -33.55 17.48 25.61
CA ASN A 196 -33.61 16.40 24.64
C ASN A 196 -32.86 15.20 25.23
N ARG A 197 -33.53 14.05 25.40
CA ARG A 197 -32.84 12.82 25.82
C ARG A 197 -31.90 12.37 24.71
N ALA A 198 -30.60 12.38 24.99
CA ALA A 198 -29.59 11.88 24.06
C ALA A 198 -29.85 10.39 23.75
N SER A 199 -30.17 10.07 22.49
CA SER A 199 -30.28 8.70 22.01
C SER A 199 -28.94 8.20 21.48
N ARG A 200 -28.53 7.00 21.89
CA ARG A 200 -27.31 6.33 21.38
C ARG A 200 -27.56 5.58 20.07
N ILE A 201 -28.81 5.44 19.62
CA ILE A 201 -29.17 4.67 18.43
C ILE A 201 -28.44 5.16 17.16
N PRO A 202 -28.36 6.47 16.86
CA PRO A 202 -27.64 6.94 15.67
C PRO A 202 -26.15 6.58 15.67
N LEU A 203 -25.51 6.58 16.86
CA LEU A 203 -24.11 6.15 17.00
C LEU A 203 -23.98 4.65 16.72
N LEU A 204 -24.83 3.82 17.31
CA LEU A 204 -24.80 2.36 17.08
C LEU A 204 -25.05 2.03 15.61
N ALA A 205 -25.97 2.74 14.95
CA ALA A 205 -26.22 2.59 13.52
C ALA A 205 -24.99 3.01 12.68
N ALA A 206 -24.33 4.12 13.03
CA ALA A 206 -23.10 4.54 12.36
C ALA A 206 -21.97 3.50 12.51
N LEU A 207 -21.78 2.97 13.72
CA LEU A 207 -20.81 1.91 13.99
C LEU A 207 -21.14 0.63 13.21
N ALA A 208 -22.41 0.24 13.13
CA ALA A 208 -22.84 -0.91 12.33
C ALA A 208 -22.55 -0.71 10.84
N LEU A 209 -22.80 0.48 10.28
CA LEU A 209 -22.48 0.80 8.88
C LEU A 209 -20.98 0.74 8.59
N PHE A 210 -20.14 1.25 9.50
CA PHE A 210 -18.68 1.13 9.38
C PHE A 210 -18.20 -0.32 9.56
N GLY A 211 -18.81 -1.08 10.47
CA GLY A 211 -18.53 -2.51 10.65
C GLY A 211 -18.88 -3.33 9.41
N LEU A 212 -20.03 -3.08 8.79
CA LEU A 212 -20.40 -3.65 7.49
C LEU A 212 -19.41 -3.24 6.40
N GLY A 213 -19.01 -1.97 6.36
CA GLY A 213 -17.99 -1.47 5.43
C GLY A 213 -16.64 -2.17 5.62
N ALA A 214 -16.23 -2.42 6.86
CA ALA A 214 -15.01 -3.17 7.17
C ALA A 214 -15.13 -4.64 6.72
N GLY A 215 -16.29 -5.26 6.94
CA GLY A 215 -16.59 -6.60 6.42
C GLY A 215 -16.47 -6.68 4.90
N VAL A 216 -17.04 -5.70 4.18
CA VAL A 216 -16.90 -5.60 2.71
C VAL A 216 -15.45 -5.36 2.27
N ALA A 217 -14.68 -4.58 3.04
CA ALA A 217 -13.27 -4.35 2.75
C ALA A 217 -12.41 -5.61 2.96
N ALA A 218 -12.81 -6.49 3.88
CA ALA A 218 -12.12 -7.75 4.18
C ALA A 218 -12.47 -8.90 3.22
N LEU A 219 -13.48 -8.73 2.35
CA LEU A 219 -13.80 -9.76 1.36
C LEU A 219 -12.63 -9.92 0.36
N PRO A 220 -12.23 -11.17 0.04
CA PRO A 220 -11.15 -11.42 -0.91
C PRO A 220 -11.54 -10.86 -2.28
N ARG A 221 -10.77 -9.87 -2.75
CA ARG A 221 -11.00 -9.21 -4.04
C ARG A 221 -10.18 -9.88 -5.13
N GLY A 222 -10.33 -11.18 -5.35
CA GLY A 222 -9.83 -11.92 -6.52
C GLY A 222 -8.31 -11.93 -6.78
N GLU A 223 -7.52 -11.06 -6.15
CA GLU A 223 -6.08 -11.07 -6.12
C GLU A 223 -5.65 -11.98 -4.96
N PRO A 224 -4.92 -13.08 -5.24
CA PRO A 224 -4.43 -13.94 -4.19
C PRO A 224 -3.62 -13.13 -3.17
N LEU A 225 -3.97 -13.30 -1.89
CA LEU A 225 -3.16 -12.89 -0.76
C LEU A 225 -1.92 -13.78 -0.74
N THR A 226 -0.92 -13.45 -1.56
CA THR A 226 0.39 -14.06 -1.45
C THR A 226 1.34 -13.04 -0.86
N SER A 227 1.19 -12.79 0.45
CA SER A 227 2.39 -12.69 1.28
C SER A 227 3.02 -14.08 1.29
N THR A 228 3.64 -14.47 0.18
CA THR A 228 4.41 -15.70 0.18
C THR A 228 5.61 -15.39 1.08
N PRO A 229 5.83 -16.12 2.20
CA PRO A 229 7.21 -16.27 2.67
C PRO A 229 8.06 -16.65 1.47
N LEU A 230 9.36 -16.26 1.44
CA LEU A 230 10.33 -16.69 0.42
C LEU A 230 9.93 -18.06 -0.10
N ALA A 231 9.35 -18.08 -1.30
CA ALA A 231 8.58 -19.23 -1.73
C ALA A 231 9.56 -20.39 -1.86
N THR A 232 9.46 -21.35 -0.96
CA THR A 232 10.20 -22.60 -1.07
C THR A 232 9.62 -23.31 -2.27
N ALA A 233 10.28 -23.15 -3.42
CA ALA A 233 9.87 -23.84 -4.62
C ALA A 233 10.25 -25.31 -4.48
N THR A 234 9.28 -26.21 -4.64
CA THR A 234 9.55 -27.60 -4.99
C THR A 234 9.97 -27.61 -6.45
N ALA A 235 11.27 -27.64 -6.72
CA ALA A 235 11.75 -27.72 -8.09
C ALA A 235 11.24 -29.03 -8.70
N THR A 236 10.63 -28.93 -9.87
CA THR A 236 10.25 -30.11 -10.64
C THR A 236 11.53 -30.72 -11.22
N ALA A 237 11.76 -32.01 -10.98
CA ALA A 237 12.97 -32.71 -11.40
C ALA A 237 13.20 -32.56 -12.93
N PRO A 238 14.35 -32.05 -13.37
CA PRO A 238 14.73 -32.10 -14.77
C PRO A 238 15.15 -33.51 -15.16
N ALA A 239 14.93 -33.87 -16.43
CA ALA A 239 15.08 -35.23 -16.92
C ALA A 239 16.53 -35.76 -16.97
N ASN A 240 17.57 -34.90 -16.80
CA ASN A 240 18.94 -35.26 -17.16
C ASN A 240 20.07 -34.74 -16.24
N GLY A 241 19.76 -34.07 -15.12
CA GLY A 241 20.75 -33.58 -14.15
C GLY A 241 21.15 -34.65 -13.13
N ASN A 242 22.34 -34.54 -12.51
CA ASN A 242 22.78 -35.46 -11.45
C ASN A 242 22.46 -34.95 -10.03
N TRP A 243 22.02 -33.69 -9.90
CA TRP A 243 21.49 -33.11 -8.66
C TRP A 243 20.07 -32.57 -8.88
N GLN A 244 19.18 -32.84 -7.93
CA GLN A 244 17.78 -32.39 -7.94
C GLN A 244 17.55 -31.39 -6.80
N VAL A 245 17.03 -30.21 -7.12
CA VAL A 245 16.70 -29.21 -6.09
C VAL A 245 15.50 -29.70 -5.26
N ALA A 246 15.70 -29.86 -3.95
CA ALA A 246 14.65 -30.25 -3.01
C ALA A 246 13.85 -29.03 -2.55
N GLU A 247 14.57 -27.96 -2.22
CA GLU A 247 14.01 -26.67 -1.82
C GLU A 247 14.96 -25.53 -2.20
N GLY A 248 14.42 -24.34 -2.42
CA GLY A 248 15.26 -23.18 -2.64
C GLY A 248 14.49 -21.89 -2.80
N THR A 249 15.25 -20.81 -2.90
CA THR A 249 14.79 -19.44 -3.03
C THR A 249 15.56 -18.75 -4.15
N LEU A 250 14.80 -18.05 -5.00
CA LEU A 250 15.34 -17.14 -5.99
C LEU A 250 14.76 -15.76 -5.70
N ALA A 251 15.54 -14.95 -5.02
CA ALA A 251 15.15 -13.63 -4.54
C ALA A 251 15.96 -12.53 -5.23
N PHE A 252 15.43 -11.32 -5.21
CA PHE A 252 16.15 -10.15 -5.66
C PHE A 252 15.72 -8.91 -4.90
N SER A 253 16.53 -7.85 -4.95
CA SER A 253 16.18 -6.57 -4.39
C SER A 253 16.63 -5.40 -5.27
N VAL A 254 15.89 -4.31 -5.21
CA VAL A 254 16.15 -3.09 -5.98
C VAL A 254 15.84 -1.86 -5.13
N ALA A 255 16.60 -0.79 -5.30
CA ALA A 255 16.29 0.49 -4.68
C ALA A 255 15.12 1.17 -5.41
N GLN A 256 14.10 1.58 -4.68
CA GLN A 256 13.01 2.41 -5.20
C GLN A 256 12.84 3.63 -4.30
N MET A 257 13.01 4.82 -4.87
CA MET A 257 13.00 6.10 -4.15
C MET A 257 13.88 6.09 -2.88
N GLY A 258 15.06 5.45 -2.98
CA GLY A 258 16.03 5.34 -1.89
C GLY A 258 15.71 4.30 -0.82
N GLN A 259 14.69 3.45 -1.01
CA GLN A 259 14.38 2.33 -0.11
C GLN A 259 14.53 1.00 -0.85
N THR A 260 15.10 0.00 -0.19
CA THR A 260 15.23 -1.35 -0.78
C THR A 260 13.89 -2.07 -0.77
N VAL A 261 13.48 -2.56 -1.94
CA VAL A 261 12.29 -3.41 -2.12
C VAL A 261 12.76 -4.79 -2.55
N GLY A 262 12.35 -5.82 -1.81
CA GLY A 262 12.69 -7.22 -2.08
C GLY A 262 11.56 -7.96 -2.80
N GLY A 263 11.93 -8.88 -3.69
CA GLY A 263 11.04 -9.71 -4.48
C GLY A 263 11.58 -11.12 -4.68
N SER A 264 10.77 -11.99 -5.25
CA SER A 264 11.14 -13.39 -5.50
C SER A 264 10.33 -14.00 -6.65
N PHE A 265 10.79 -15.15 -7.14
CA PHE A 265 10.06 -16.00 -8.08
C PHE A 265 9.64 -17.30 -7.37
N ALA A 266 8.34 -17.58 -7.37
CA ALA A 266 7.80 -18.78 -6.72
C ALA A 266 7.89 -20.04 -7.60
N THR A 267 8.07 -19.88 -8.91
CA THR A 267 8.08 -20.99 -9.86
C THR A 267 9.31 -20.91 -10.74
N TRP A 268 10.22 -21.85 -10.51
CA TRP A 268 11.45 -22.03 -11.29
C TRP A 268 11.91 -23.49 -11.18
N SER A 269 12.80 -23.89 -12.07
CA SER A 269 13.44 -25.21 -12.09
C SER A 269 14.90 -25.06 -12.46
N ALA A 270 15.75 -26.00 -12.04
CA ALA A 270 17.17 -26.00 -12.34
C ALA A 270 17.64 -27.40 -12.73
N ASP A 271 18.13 -27.54 -13.97
CA ASP A 271 18.87 -28.72 -14.44
C ASP A 271 20.33 -28.56 -14.07
N ILE A 272 20.77 -29.32 -13.06
CA ILE A 272 22.10 -29.22 -12.46
C ILE A 272 22.90 -30.47 -12.80
N ARG A 273 24.04 -30.26 -13.48
CA ARG A 273 25.14 -31.22 -13.52
C ARG A 273 26.31 -30.65 -12.76
N PHE A 274 26.74 -31.34 -11.71
CA PHE A 274 27.89 -30.98 -10.92
C PHE A 274 28.69 -32.21 -10.51
N ASP A 275 29.98 -32.18 -10.81
CA ASP A 275 30.98 -33.15 -10.43
C ASP A 275 32.04 -32.47 -9.55
N GLU A 276 32.36 -33.10 -8.41
CA GLU A 276 33.35 -32.58 -7.45
C GLU A 276 34.75 -32.49 -8.07
N VAL A 277 35.05 -33.34 -9.06
CA VAL A 277 36.29 -33.32 -9.84
C VAL A 277 36.03 -32.62 -11.18
N PRO A 278 36.74 -31.52 -11.49
CA PRO A 278 36.50 -30.79 -12.72
C PRO A 278 37.01 -31.56 -13.94
N THR A 279 36.25 -31.50 -15.03
CA THR A 279 36.65 -31.97 -16.37
C THR A 279 36.87 -30.77 -17.27
N ASP A 280 38.03 -30.66 -17.91
CA ASP A 280 38.43 -29.51 -18.74
C ASP A 280 38.26 -28.15 -18.03
N GLY A 281 38.55 -28.10 -16.73
CA GLY A 281 38.45 -26.89 -15.91
C GLY A 281 37.02 -26.50 -15.50
N ARG A 282 36.03 -27.38 -15.73
CA ARG A 282 34.63 -27.16 -15.37
C ARG A 282 34.12 -28.25 -14.45
N HIS A 283 33.38 -27.87 -13.43
CA HIS A 283 32.69 -28.80 -12.54
C HIS A 283 31.33 -29.26 -13.09
N GLY A 284 30.82 -28.60 -14.12
CA GLY A 284 29.58 -29.01 -14.78
C GLY A 284 28.84 -27.82 -15.35
N GLN A 285 27.52 -27.95 -15.46
CA GLN A 285 26.65 -26.97 -16.10
C GLN A 285 25.31 -26.90 -15.39
N VAL A 286 24.73 -25.70 -15.38
CA VAL A 286 23.37 -25.47 -14.87
C VAL A 286 22.52 -24.78 -15.93
N THR A 287 21.25 -25.18 -16.03
CA THR A 287 20.20 -24.43 -16.74
C THR A 287 19.05 -24.17 -15.79
N VAL A 288 18.82 -22.90 -15.45
CA VAL A 288 17.71 -22.46 -14.62
C VAL A 288 16.63 -21.87 -15.51
N THR A 289 15.40 -22.33 -15.33
CA THR A 289 14.21 -21.84 -16.03
C THR A 289 13.27 -21.20 -15.02
N ILE A 290 12.91 -19.94 -15.23
CA ILE A 290 12.13 -19.13 -14.29
C ILE A 290 10.81 -18.73 -14.97
N ASP A 291 9.68 -18.99 -14.30
CA ASP A 291 8.39 -18.44 -14.70
C ASP A 291 8.25 -17.02 -14.14
N THR A 292 8.31 -16.03 -15.03
CA THR A 292 8.24 -14.62 -14.65
C THR A 292 6.85 -14.21 -14.15
N ALA A 293 5.79 -14.96 -14.47
CA ALA A 293 4.46 -14.70 -13.93
C ALA A 293 4.38 -14.99 -12.42
N SER A 294 5.27 -15.83 -11.91
CA SER A 294 5.40 -16.14 -10.48
C SER A 294 6.07 -15.03 -9.65
N LEU A 295 6.47 -13.92 -10.29
CA LEU A 295 7.11 -12.77 -9.67
C LEU A 295 6.24 -12.13 -8.57
N THR A 296 6.87 -11.86 -7.43
CA THR A 296 6.39 -10.95 -6.39
C THR A 296 7.46 -9.90 -6.07
N LEU A 297 7.06 -8.65 -5.83
CA LEU A 297 7.92 -7.51 -5.45
C LEU A 297 7.13 -6.55 -4.53
N GLY A 298 6.44 -7.12 -3.54
CA GLY A 298 5.55 -6.38 -2.63
C GLY A 298 4.53 -5.51 -3.37
N SER A 299 4.34 -4.27 -2.90
CA SER A 299 3.33 -3.35 -3.44
C SER A 299 3.53 -2.92 -4.90
N VAL A 300 4.70 -3.19 -5.48
CA VAL A 300 5.04 -2.83 -6.88
C VAL A 300 5.09 -4.04 -7.81
N THR A 301 4.60 -5.21 -7.37
CA THR A 301 4.53 -6.43 -8.18
C THR A 301 3.90 -6.19 -9.55
N GLN A 302 2.76 -5.50 -9.62
CA GLN A 302 2.08 -5.24 -10.90
C GLN A 302 2.87 -4.30 -11.82
N GLN A 303 3.59 -3.34 -11.25
CA GLN A 303 4.51 -2.48 -12.02
C GLN A 303 5.68 -3.29 -12.57
N ALA A 304 6.27 -4.16 -11.74
CA ALA A 304 7.36 -5.04 -12.16
C ALA A 304 6.93 -6.01 -13.27
N LYS A 305 5.67 -6.47 -13.26
CA LYS A 305 5.10 -7.33 -14.31
C LYS A 305 4.78 -6.60 -15.63
N SER A 306 4.74 -5.28 -15.63
CA SER A 306 4.34 -4.49 -16.80
C SER A 306 5.36 -4.54 -17.95
N ALA A 307 4.95 -4.05 -19.13
CA ALA A 307 5.76 -4.04 -20.35
C ALA A 307 7.07 -3.24 -20.24
N ASP A 308 7.15 -2.26 -19.34
CA ASP A 308 8.39 -1.49 -19.13
C ASP A 308 9.44 -2.29 -18.33
N PHE A 309 9.03 -3.32 -17.59
CA PHE A 309 9.93 -4.18 -16.79
C PHE A 309 9.94 -5.61 -17.31
N PHE A 310 9.44 -6.60 -16.55
CA PHE A 310 9.55 -8.01 -16.95
C PHE A 310 8.71 -8.37 -18.19
N ASP A 311 7.70 -7.58 -18.53
CA ASP A 311 6.79 -7.81 -19.65
C ASP A 311 6.26 -9.25 -19.69
N VAL A 312 5.74 -9.72 -18.55
CA VAL A 312 5.41 -11.15 -18.33
C VAL A 312 4.33 -11.67 -19.30
N ALA A 313 3.57 -10.77 -19.92
CA ALA A 313 2.56 -11.10 -20.91
C ALA A 313 3.17 -11.57 -22.25
N THR A 314 4.35 -11.05 -22.62
CA THR A 314 5.03 -11.39 -23.88
C THR A 314 6.29 -12.24 -23.64
N HIS A 315 6.88 -12.15 -22.45
CA HIS A 315 8.07 -12.90 -22.03
C HIS A 315 7.78 -13.70 -20.75
N PRO A 316 6.99 -14.79 -20.82
CA PRO A 316 6.59 -15.53 -19.63
C PRO A 316 7.76 -16.25 -18.94
N GLN A 317 8.90 -16.42 -19.62
CA GLN A 317 10.02 -17.21 -19.13
C GLN A 317 11.34 -16.42 -19.20
N ALA A 318 12.19 -16.65 -18.21
CA ALA A 318 13.60 -16.29 -18.22
C ALA A 318 14.46 -17.54 -18.06
N VAL A 319 15.62 -17.58 -18.72
CA VAL A 319 16.50 -18.76 -18.73
C VAL A 319 17.93 -18.35 -18.46
N PHE A 320 18.57 -18.96 -17.46
CA PHE A 320 19.99 -18.80 -17.19
C PHE A 320 20.73 -20.10 -17.48
N THR A 321 21.69 -20.08 -18.39
CA THR A 321 22.54 -21.23 -18.70
C THR A 321 23.99 -20.88 -18.43
N ALA A 322 24.66 -21.68 -17.59
CA ALA A 322 26.01 -21.38 -17.12
C ALA A 322 26.88 -22.62 -16.95
N ASP A 323 28.17 -22.45 -17.19
CA ASP A 323 29.20 -23.40 -16.79
C ASP A 323 29.59 -23.13 -15.32
N ILE A 324 29.82 -24.18 -14.55
CA ILE A 324 30.26 -24.11 -13.15
C ILE A 324 31.79 -24.21 -13.13
N LEU A 325 32.43 -23.14 -12.68
CA LEU A 325 33.89 -22.98 -12.67
C LEU A 325 34.42 -22.92 -11.24
N PRO A 326 35.67 -23.35 -10.99
CA PRO A 326 36.33 -23.09 -9.71
C PRO A 326 36.58 -21.60 -9.52
N ALA A 327 36.42 -21.10 -8.30
CA ALA A 327 36.70 -19.72 -7.91
C ALA A 327 37.72 -19.65 -6.76
N ALA A 328 38.18 -18.44 -6.41
CA ALA A 328 39.09 -18.25 -5.28
C ALA A 328 38.45 -18.69 -3.95
N GLU A 329 37.14 -18.47 -3.81
CA GLU A 329 36.30 -18.95 -2.73
C GLU A 329 35.07 -19.63 -3.34
N GLY A 330 34.88 -20.92 -3.07
CA GLY A 330 33.77 -21.70 -3.62
C GLY A 330 33.84 -21.86 -5.15
N TYR A 331 32.75 -21.49 -5.83
CA TYR A 331 32.54 -21.70 -7.25
C TYR A 331 31.95 -20.45 -7.91
N GLU A 332 32.03 -20.39 -9.24
CA GLU A 332 31.39 -19.36 -10.05
C GLU A 332 30.54 -20.01 -11.14
N ALA A 333 29.24 -19.74 -11.17
CA ALA A 333 28.39 -20.04 -12.31
C ALA A 333 28.50 -18.89 -13.31
N ARG A 334 29.19 -19.13 -14.42
CA ARG A 334 29.43 -18.13 -15.47
C ARG A 334 28.66 -18.51 -16.72
N GLY A 335 27.74 -17.65 -17.15
CA GLY A 335 26.79 -18.00 -18.19
C GLY A 335 26.08 -16.81 -18.81
N THR A 336 24.96 -17.10 -19.47
CA THR A 336 24.09 -16.11 -20.11
C THR A 336 22.70 -16.18 -19.50
N LEU A 337 22.18 -15.03 -19.10
CA LEU A 337 20.78 -14.86 -18.71
C LEU A 337 20.01 -14.31 -19.91
N SER A 338 19.06 -15.09 -20.42
CA SER A 338 18.04 -14.66 -21.35
C SER A 338 16.82 -14.18 -20.55
N LEU A 339 16.55 -12.89 -20.64
CA LEU A 339 15.46 -12.24 -19.92
C LEU A 339 14.91 -11.09 -20.76
N ARG A 340 13.58 -11.10 -20.98
CA ARG A 340 12.88 -10.10 -21.80
C ARG A 340 13.47 -9.96 -23.22
N GLY A 341 13.85 -11.09 -23.81
CA GLY A 341 14.44 -11.14 -25.16
C GLY A 341 15.88 -10.62 -25.26
N ALA A 342 16.49 -10.17 -24.17
CA ALA A 342 17.89 -9.79 -24.10
C ALA A 342 18.73 -10.95 -23.55
N GLU A 343 19.91 -11.17 -24.13
CA GLU A 343 20.89 -12.15 -23.66
C GLU A 343 22.09 -11.42 -23.07
N VAL A 344 22.28 -11.56 -21.76
CA VAL A 344 23.31 -10.83 -21.01
C VAL A 344 24.22 -11.82 -20.29
N PRO A 345 25.56 -11.71 -20.44
CA PRO A 345 26.50 -12.49 -19.64
C PRO A 345 26.36 -12.18 -18.15
N VAL A 346 26.26 -13.22 -17.33
CA VAL A 346 26.12 -13.12 -15.87
C VAL A 346 27.11 -14.06 -15.20
N SER A 347 27.77 -13.53 -14.17
CA SER A 347 28.60 -14.29 -13.23
C SER A 347 27.92 -14.32 -11.87
N LEU A 348 27.72 -15.52 -11.33
CA LEU A 348 27.17 -15.76 -10.01
C LEU A 348 28.22 -16.51 -9.17
N PRO A 349 28.98 -15.82 -8.29
CA PRO A 349 29.78 -16.49 -7.28
C PRO A 349 28.87 -17.16 -6.25
N PHE A 350 29.25 -18.34 -5.78
CA PHE A 350 28.49 -19.08 -4.78
C PHE A 350 29.36 -20.00 -3.92
N THR A 351 28.88 -20.26 -2.70
CA THR A 351 29.42 -21.29 -1.82
C THR A 351 28.61 -22.57 -1.99
N LEU A 352 29.28 -23.72 -1.82
CA LEU A 352 28.66 -25.04 -1.94
C LEU A 352 29.22 -25.94 -0.84
N ALA A 353 28.35 -26.47 0.00
CA ALA A 353 28.66 -27.49 0.99
C ALA A 353 27.97 -28.80 0.61
N ILE A 354 28.72 -29.89 0.54
CA ILE A 354 28.20 -31.23 0.22
C ILE A 354 28.41 -32.11 1.45
N ASP A 355 27.32 -32.70 1.95
CA ASP A 355 27.32 -33.71 3.01
C ASP A 355 26.59 -34.97 2.50
N GLY A 356 27.38 -36.00 2.19
CA GLY A 356 26.87 -37.23 1.56
C GLY A 356 26.19 -36.93 0.22
N ASP A 357 24.87 -37.13 0.18
CA ASP A 357 24.05 -36.93 -1.01
C ASP A 357 23.21 -35.66 -0.97
N THR A 358 23.51 -34.75 -0.03
CA THR A 358 22.85 -33.45 0.11
C THR A 358 23.85 -32.33 -0.13
N ALA A 359 23.46 -31.34 -0.95
CA ALA A 359 24.24 -30.15 -1.24
C ALA A 359 23.46 -28.90 -0.85
N THR A 360 24.09 -27.97 -0.15
CA THR A 360 23.56 -26.64 0.15
C THR A 360 24.39 -25.58 -0.58
N MET A 361 23.70 -24.71 -1.31
CA MET A 361 24.31 -23.65 -2.11
C MET A 361 23.74 -22.29 -1.74
N GLU A 362 24.60 -21.29 -1.60
CA GLU A 362 24.24 -19.88 -1.44
C GLU A 362 25.08 -19.00 -2.38
N GLY A 363 24.44 -18.12 -3.13
CA GLY A 363 25.09 -17.22 -4.07
C GLY A 363 24.41 -15.86 -4.14
N GLN A 364 25.20 -14.84 -4.47
CA GLN A 364 24.70 -13.48 -4.68
C GLN A 364 25.41 -12.85 -5.89
N THR A 365 24.67 -12.09 -6.68
CA THR A 365 25.25 -11.25 -7.74
C THR A 365 24.47 -9.95 -7.88
N THR A 366 25.01 -9.00 -8.63
CA THR A 366 24.33 -7.74 -8.95
C THR A 366 24.21 -7.59 -10.45
N LEU A 367 23.00 -7.37 -10.94
CA LEU A 367 22.67 -7.15 -12.34
C LEU A 367 22.34 -5.68 -12.58
N ASP A 368 22.57 -5.19 -13.80
CA ASP A 368 22.05 -3.90 -14.25
C ASP A 368 20.78 -4.14 -15.07
N ARG A 369 19.63 -3.70 -14.56
CA ARG A 369 18.33 -3.92 -15.23
C ARG A 369 18.28 -3.33 -16.65
N ARG A 370 19.08 -2.30 -16.93
CA ARG A 370 19.11 -1.64 -18.24
C ARG A 370 19.71 -2.53 -19.32
N ALA A 371 20.59 -3.46 -18.95
CA ALA A 371 21.14 -4.46 -19.87
C ALA A 371 20.04 -5.34 -20.49
N PHE A 372 18.91 -5.49 -19.80
CA PHE A 372 17.73 -6.23 -20.26
C PHE A 372 16.64 -5.34 -20.86
N GLY A 373 16.93 -4.06 -21.10
CA GLY A 373 15.93 -3.12 -21.62
C GLY A 373 14.82 -2.75 -20.60
N MET A 374 15.02 -3.02 -19.30
CA MET A 374 13.98 -2.79 -18.29
C MET A 374 14.04 -1.38 -17.70
N GLY A 375 12.89 -0.73 -17.65
CA GLY A 375 12.66 0.60 -17.08
C GLY A 375 13.40 1.68 -17.85
N GLN A 376 13.36 1.65 -19.18
CA GLN A 376 14.02 2.64 -20.05
C GLN A 376 13.42 4.05 -19.88
N SER A 377 12.18 4.11 -19.40
CA SER A 377 11.51 5.36 -19.04
C SER A 377 12.07 6.03 -17.76
N TYR A 378 13.01 5.37 -17.07
CA TYR A 378 13.67 5.85 -15.85
C TYR A 378 15.10 6.29 -16.13
N ALA A 379 15.28 7.60 -16.34
CA ALA A 379 16.54 8.22 -16.72
C ALA A 379 17.61 8.23 -15.61
N ASP A 380 17.22 8.10 -14.34
CA ASP A 380 18.13 8.11 -13.18
C ASP A 380 17.68 7.15 -12.07
N GLU A 381 18.53 7.00 -11.05
CA GLU A 381 18.29 6.11 -9.90
C GLU A 381 17.39 6.73 -8.82
N SER A 382 16.94 7.98 -8.97
CA SER A 382 16.15 8.67 -7.93
C SER A 382 14.79 8.01 -7.71
N SER A 383 14.26 7.37 -8.75
CA SER A 383 12.98 6.66 -8.70
C SER A 383 13.16 5.15 -8.59
N VAL A 384 13.94 4.55 -9.49
CA VAL A 384 14.23 3.11 -9.51
C VAL A 384 15.71 2.91 -9.82
N GLY A 385 16.46 2.31 -8.90
CA GLY A 385 17.88 2.02 -9.04
C GLY A 385 18.17 1.14 -10.25
N PHE A 386 19.37 1.27 -10.81
CA PHE A 386 19.80 0.44 -11.94
C PHE A 386 20.28 -0.94 -11.51
N GLY A 387 20.98 -0.99 -10.38
CA GLY A 387 21.45 -2.23 -9.76
C GLY A 387 20.31 -3.04 -9.14
N VAL A 388 20.30 -4.33 -9.45
CA VAL A 388 19.42 -5.34 -8.86
C VAL A 388 20.29 -6.42 -8.23
N THR A 389 20.24 -6.54 -6.91
CA THR A 389 20.90 -7.64 -6.21
C THR A 389 20.05 -8.89 -6.35
N VAL A 390 20.66 -10.01 -6.75
CA VAL A 390 20.01 -11.32 -6.88
C VAL A 390 20.63 -12.25 -5.86
N ASP A 391 19.78 -12.87 -5.05
CA ASP A 391 20.13 -13.80 -3.98
C ASP A 391 19.55 -15.17 -4.31
N VAL A 392 20.40 -16.20 -4.27
CA VAL A 392 20.02 -17.59 -4.53
C VAL A 392 20.45 -18.44 -3.34
N ALA A 393 19.54 -19.22 -2.80
CA ALA A 393 19.86 -20.23 -1.80
C ALA A 393 19.04 -21.49 -2.08
N LEU A 394 19.68 -22.66 -2.11
CA LEU A 394 19.00 -23.93 -2.38
C LEU A 394 19.65 -25.13 -1.70
N THR A 395 18.84 -26.15 -1.48
CA THR A 395 19.26 -27.50 -1.09
C THR A 395 18.94 -28.45 -2.25
N ALA A 396 19.91 -29.26 -2.66
CA ALA A 396 19.74 -30.27 -3.68
C ALA A 396 20.19 -31.65 -3.19
N THR A 397 19.61 -32.71 -3.76
CA THR A 397 19.98 -34.10 -3.48
C THR A 397 20.39 -34.83 -4.74
N ARG A 398 21.30 -35.80 -4.62
CA ARG A 398 21.64 -36.75 -5.69
C ARG A 398 21.07 -38.15 -5.36
N PRO A 399 20.73 -38.96 -6.38
CA PRO A 399 20.10 -40.27 -6.21
C PRO A 399 21.04 -41.35 -5.65
#